data_AF-A0A7W3PNF5-F1
#
_entry.id   AF-A0A7W3PNF5-F1
#
_cell.length_a   1.000
_cell.length_b   1.000
_cell.length_c   1.000
_cell.angle_alpha   90.00
_cell.angle_beta   90.00
_cell.angle_gamma   90.00
#
_symmetry.space_group_name_H-M   'P 1'
#
loop_
_entity.id
_entity.type
_entity.pdbx_description
1 polymer ?
#
loop_
_entity_poly.entity_id
_entity_poly.type
_entity_poly.pdbx_seq_one_letter_code
_entity_poly.pdbx_strand_id
1 'polypeptide(L)'
;MITHPRFSRVLAVVAAGVLAATLAACSAPIVGSQALSGVAATTAMHQVLAASLAKEQEAGVTEQHTIGDTKFILVYDAAAPEGKQVAGMNTTQSVAYYDTPAALSLNKLKTYLDSVGDSLGTVTYDGTSFTIHNGDTTIVLMVKNDLIEGSAITAGASSTPQLVATTYALSDIARKMLTDAVVNTPKPSLSSQ
;
A
#
# COMPACT_ATOMS: atom_id res chain seq x y z
N MET A 1 -20.47 78.37 -25.49
CA MET A 1 -19.37 79.35 -25.36
C MET A 1 -18.39 78.78 -24.33
N ILE A 2 -17.12 78.71 -24.71
CA ILE A 2 -16.02 77.99 -24.06
C ILE A 2 -15.59 78.68 -22.76
N THR A 3 -15.28 77.91 -21.71
CA THR A 3 -14.16 78.19 -20.76
C THR A 3 -13.78 76.93 -19.96
N HIS A 4 -12.54 76.44 -20.16
CA HIS A 4 -11.81 75.58 -19.21
C HIS A 4 -11.06 76.46 -18.18
N PRO A 5 -10.75 75.96 -16.97
CA PRO A 5 -9.41 75.39 -16.68
C PRO A 5 -9.45 74.16 -15.74
N ARG A 6 -8.71 73.06 -16.01
CA ARG A 6 -7.33 72.70 -15.56
C ARG A 6 -7.14 72.47 -14.05
N PHE A 7 -6.26 71.49 -13.76
CA PHE A 7 -5.70 70.99 -12.48
C PHE A 7 -6.35 69.69 -11.97
N SER A 8 -5.64 68.65 -11.53
CA SER A 8 -4.25 68.19 -11.63
C SER A 8 -4.17 66.91 -10.79
N ARG A 9 -3.67 65.79 -11.35
CA ARG A 9 -3.10 64.60 -10.66
C ARG A 9 -4.08 63.88 -9.70
N VAL A 10 -4.27 62.56 -9.77
CA VAL A 10 -3.34 61.54 -9.29
C VAL A 10 -3.70 60.22 -9.98
N LEU A 11 -2.68 59.57 -10.53
CA LEU A 11 -2.69 58.18 -10.98
C LEU A 11 -2.81 57.28 -9.73
N ALA A 12 -3.85 56.44 -9.65
CA ALA A 12 -3.88 55.32 -8.70
C ALA A 12 -3.90 54.02 -9.51
N VAL A 13 -2.72 53.44 -9.70
CA VAL A 13 -2.53 52.08 -10.19
C VAL A 13 -2.97 51.15 -9.06
N VAL A 14 -4.13 50.52 -9.20
CA VAL A 14 -4.52 49.40 -8.32
C VAL A 14 -3.85 48.16 -8.88
N ALA A 15 -2.66 47.87 -8.36
CA ALA A 15 -2.04 46.55 -8.48
C ALA A 15 -2.77 45.61 -7.50
N ALA A 16 -3.78 44.90 -7.98
CA ALA A 16 -4.37 43.79 -7.23
C ALA A 16 -3.40 42.60 -7.33
N GLY A 17 -2.66 42.40 -6.24
CA GLY A 17 -1.65 41.38 -6.09
C GLY A 17 -2.20 39.96 -6.22
N VAL A 18 -1.43 39.15 -6.91
CA VAL A 18 -1.49 37.70 -6.96
C VAL A 18 -1.36 37.15 -5.54
N LEU A 19 -2.44 36.58 -5.00
CA LEU A 19 -2.36 35.62 -3.89
C LEU A 19 -2.39 34.22 -4.50
N ALA A 20 -1.24 33.79 -5.00
CA ALA A 20 -0.96 32.36 -5.16
C ALA A 20 -0.78 31.80 -3.75
N ALA A 21 -1.88 31.36 -3.14
CA ALA A 21 -1.81 30.52 -1.96
C ALA A 21 -1.24 29.17 -2.40
N THR A 22 0.09 29.05 -2.42
CA THR A 22 0.74 27.75 -2.43
C THR A 22 0.45 27.12 -1.08
N LEU A 23 -0.67 26.38 -0.99
CA LEU A 23 -0.84 25.43 0.10
C LEU A 23 0.33 24.44 -0.01
N ALA A 24 1.35 24.65 0.81
CA ALA A 24 2.21 23.56 1.22
C ALA A 24 1.29 22.57 1.94
N ALA A 25 0.77 21.60 1.20
CA ALA A 25 0.09 20.46 1.77
C ALA A 25 1.14 19.67 2.56
N CYS A 26 1.35 20.06 3.82
CA CYS A 26 1.72 19.08 4.83
C CYS A 26 0.51 18.15 4.93
N SER A 27 0.49 17.11 4.10
CA SER A 27 -0.54 16.07 4.15
C SER A 27 -0.59 15.56 5.58
N ALA A 28 -1.68 15.84 6.29
CA ALA A 28 -1.92 15.24 7.59
C ALA A 28 -1.88 13.72 7.43
N PRO A 29 -1.36 12.96 8.41
CA PRO A 29 -1.32 11.53 8.31
C PRO A 29 -2.73 10.96 8.16
N ILE A 30 -2.89 9.93 7.34
CA ILE A 30 -4.16 9.21 7.13
C ILE A 30 -4.65 8.68 8.47
N VAL A 31 -3.75 8.10 9.26
CA VAL A 31 -4.00 7.67 10.62
C VAL A 31 -3.02 8.33 11.58
N GLY A 32 -3.57 9.04 12.58
CA GLY A 32 -2.80 9.49 13.73
C GLY A 32 -2.61 8.38 14.77
N SER A 33 -1.94 8.67 15.89
CA SER A 33 -1.74 7.68 16.97
C SER A 33 -2.99 7.36 17.80
N GLN A 34 -4.17 7.84 17.39
CA GLN A 34 -5.41 7.68 18.13
C GLN A 34 -6.07 6.35 17.77
N ALA A 35 -6.58 5.64 18.76
CA ALA A 35 -7.37 4.44 18.53
C ALA A 35 -8.69 4.74 17.80
N LEU A 36 -9.05 3.90 16.83
CA LEU A 36 -10.29 3.97 16.06
C LEU A 36 -11.04 2.64 16.16
N SER A 37 -12.35 2.66 15.91
CA SER A 37 -13.18 1.44 15.86
C SER A 37 -14.33 1.58 14.89
N GLY A 38 -14.85 0.44 14.42
CA GLY A 38 -16.04 0.38 13.56
C GLY A 38 -15.80 1.13 12.24
N VAL A 39 -16.81 1.89 11.79
CA VAL A 39 -16.78 2.59 10.49
C VAL A 39 -15.54 3.48 10.33
N ALA A 40 -15.14 4.20 11.38
CA ALA A 40 -13.96 5.07 11.32
C ALA A 40 -12.67 4.28 11.07
N ALA A 41 -12.50 3.15 11.76
CA ALA A 41 -11.35 2.27 11.54
C ALA A 41 -11.41 1.62 10.15
N THR A 42 -12.58 1.15 9.72
CA THR A 42 -12.77 0.56 8.38
C THR A 42 -12.42 1.57 7.28
N THR A 43 -12.94 2.80 7.36
CA THR A 43 -12.64 3.86 6.38
C THR A 43 -11.14 4.17 6.35
N ALA A 44 -10.51 4.36 7.50
CA ALA A 44 -9.08 4.63 7.58
C ALA A 44 -8.25 3.47 7.03
N MET A 45 -8.63 2.23 7.31
CA MET A 45 -7.98 1.02 6.79
C MET A 45 -8.01 0.97 5.27
N HIS A 46 -9.16 1.26 4.64
CA HIS A 46 -9.27 1.33 3.19
C HIS A 46 -8.42 2.45 2.59
N GLN A 47 -8.31 3.60 3.25
CA GLN A 47 -7.45 4.71 2.81
C GLN A 47 -5.96 4.33 2.88
N VAL A 48 -5.52 3.72 3.99
CA VAL A 48 -4.16 3.22 4.16
C VAL A 48 -3.85 2.12 3.14
N LEU A 49 -4.77 1.19 2.88
CA LEU A 49 -4.61 0.18 1.83
C LEU A 49 -4.48 0.83 0.44
N ALA A 50 -5.32 1.81 0.11
CA ALA A 50 -5.23 2.52 -1.16
C ALA A 50 -3.89 3.26 -1.31
N ALA A 51 -3.41 3.92 -0.25
CA ALA A 51 -2.11 4.57 -0.23
C ALA A 51 -0.96 3.55 -0.41
N SER A 52 -1.07 2.40 0.23
CA SER A 52 -0.11 1.29 0.13
C SER A 52 -0.02 0.73 -1.28
N LEU A 53 -1.16 0.47 -1.92
CA LEU A 53 -1.24 0.03 -3.32
C LEU A 53 -0.67 1.08 -4.29
N ALA A 54 -0.99 2.36 -4.06
CA ALA A 54 -0.41 3.45 -4.85
C ALA A 54 1.11 3.50 -4.69
N LYS A 55 1.63 3.30 -3.47
CA LYS A 55 3.07 3.29 -3.21
C LYS A 55 3.78 2.07 -3.80
N GLU A 56 3.14 0.91 -3.77
CA GLU A 56 3.59 -0.29 -4.47
C GLU A 56 3.75 -0.02 -5.98
N GLN A 57 2.75 0.60 -6.60
CA GLN A 57 2.77 0.98 -8.02
C GLN A 57 3.84 2.05 -8.34
N GLU A 58 4.10 2.98 -7.43
CA GLU A 58 5.06 4.07 -7.61
C GLU A 58 6.52 3.62 -7.42
N ALA A 59 6.79 2.90 -6.33
CA ALA A 59 8.15 2.64 -5.86
C ALA A 59 8.60 1.18 -6.03
N GLY A 60 7.68 0.28 -6.38
CA GLY A 60 7.88 -1.16 -6.27
C GLY A 60 7.94 -1.63 -4.81
N VAL A 61 7.92 -2.95 -4.65
CA VAL A 61 7.86 -3.57 -3.32
C VAL A 61 8.62 -4.89 -3.29
N THR A 62 9.16 -5.21 -2.11
CA THR A 62 9.58 -6.57 -1.76
C THR A 62 8.72 -7.07 -0.62
N GLU A 63 8.12 -8.25 -0.81
CA GLU A 63 7.34 -8.94 0.22
C GLU A 63 8.05 -10.23 0.64
N GLN A 64 8.20 -10.44 1.94
CA GLN A 64 8.57 -11.74 2.50
C GLN A 64 7.35 -12.38 3.13
N HIS A 65 6.92 -13.52 2.61
CA HIS A 65 5.84 -14.33 3.14
C HIS A 65 6.42 -15.46 3.96
N THR A 66 5.89 -15.70 5.16
CA THR A 66 6.28 -16.81 6.04
C THR A 66 5.03 -17.57 6.45
N ILE A 67 4.99 -18.87 6.16
CA ILE A 67 3.90 -19.78 6.51
C ILE A 67 4.53 -21.05 7.08
N GLY A 68 4.49 -21.20 8.41
CA GLY A 68 5.29 -22.20 9.10
C GLY A 68 6.77 -22.07 8.74
N ASP A 69 7.37 -23.17 8.30
CA ASP A 69 8.78 -23.21 7.90
C ASP A 69 9.04 -22.71 6.47
N THR A 70 7.98 -22.45 5.70
CA THR A 70 8.12 -22.02 4.31
C THR A 70 8.23 -20.51 4.22
N LYS A 71 9.22 -20.00 3.47
CA LYS A 71 9.37 -18.58 3.18
C LYS A 71 9.39 -18.32 1.69
N PHE A 72 8.67 -17.30 1.26
CA PHE A 72 8.67 -16.81 -0.11
C PHE A 72 9.09 -15.35 -0.13
N ILE A 73 9.80 -14.96 -1.17
CA ILE A 73 10.11 -13.56 -1.49
C ILE A 73 9.39 -13.25 -2.80
N LEU A 74 8.57 -12.21 -2.80
CA LEU A 74 8.02 -11.60 -3.99
C LEU A 74 8.65 -10.23 -4.17
N VAL A 75 9.03 -9.91 -5.40
CA VAL A 75 9.48 -8.58 -5.79
C VAL A 75 8.56 -8.09 -6.89
N TYR A 76 8.12 -6.85 -6.78
CA TYR A 76 7.36 -6.17 -7.80
C TYR A 76 8.00 -4.85 -8.21
N ASP A 77 8.14 -4.65 -9.51
CA ASP A 77 8.55 -3.39 -10.13
C ASP A 77 7.56 -3.02 -11.24
N ALA A 78 6.84 -1.93 -11.04
CA ALA A 78 5.93 -1.38 -12.04
C ALA A 78 6.63 -0.97 -13.34
N ALA A 79 7.89 -0.54 -13.26
CA ALA A 79 8.67 -0.08 -14.40
C ALA A 79 9.27 -1.21 -15.24
N ALA A 80 9.23 -2.46 -14.73
CA ALA A 80 9.65 -3.62 -15.51
C ALA A 80 8.65 -3.90 -16.66
N PRO A 81 9.08 -4.59 -17.74
CA PRO A 81 8.21 -4.93 -18.85
C PRO A 81 6.96 -5.72 -18.40
N GLU A 82 5.84 -5.51 -19.09
CA GLU A 82 4.60 -6.25 -18.84
C GLU A 82 4.85 -7.78 -18.85
N GLY A 83 4.25 -8.49 -17.91
CA GLY A 83 4.48 -9.92 -17.70
C GLY A 83 5.80 -10.28 -17.01
N LYS A 84 6.65 -9.28 -16.70
CA LYS A 84 7.90 -9.43 -15.94
C LYS A 84 7.96 -8.55 -14.69
N GLN A 85 6.83 -7.98 -14.32
CA GLN A 85 6.73 -7.04 -13.21
C GLN A 85 6.82 -7.71 -11.85
N VAL A 86 6.49 -9.00 -11.74
CA VAL A 86 6.60 -9.75 -10.49
C VAL A 86 7.55 -10.93 -10.65
N ALA A 87 8.49 -11.05 -9.73
CA ALA A 87 9.30 -12.26 -9.55
C ALA A 87 9.04 -12.85 -8.16
N GLY A 88 8.91 -14.16 -8.09
CA GLY A 88 8.79 -14.93 -6.85
C GLY A 88 9.94 -15.89 -6.68
N MET A 89 10.32 -16.15 -5.41
CA MET A 89 11.31 -17.15 -5.05
C MET A 89 10.91 -17.78 -3.71
N ASN A 90 10.85 -19.12 -3.65
CA ASN A 90 10.80 -19.83 -2.38
C ASN A 90 12.22 -19.86 -1.80
N THR A 91 12.47 -19.49 -0.55
CA THR A 91 13.84 -19.44 -0.02
C THR A 91 14.53 -20.81 0.05
N THR A 92 13.77 -21.90 -0.07
CA THR A 92 14.30 -23.27 -0.20
C THR A 92 14.65 -23.65 -1.64
N GLN A 93 14.19 -22.89 -2.62
CA GLN A 93 14.44 -23.08 -4.05
C GLN A 93 15.24 -21.91 -4.60
N SER A 94 16.36 -22.18 -5.28
CA SER A 94 17.31 -21.12 -5.65
C SER A 94 16.95 -20.33 -6.91
N VAL A 95 15.82 -20.61 -7.55
CA VAL A 95 15.47 -20.02 -8.86
C VAL A 95 14.23 -19.15 -8.72
N ALA A 96 14.39 -17.87 -9.06
CA ALA A 96 13.28 -16.93 -9.16
C ALA A 96 12.46 -17.22 -10.43
N TYR A 97 11.14 -17.07 -10.33
CA TYR A 97 10.21 -17.27 -11.44
C TYR A 97 9.31 -16.04 -11.61
N TYR A 98 8.88 -15.78 -12.84
CA TYR A 98 7.87 -14.74 -13.07
C TYR A 98 6.50 -15.16 -12.53
N ASP A 99 5.85 -14.24 -11.84
CA ASP A 99 4.46 -14.33 -11.41
C ASP A 99 3.67 -13.10 -11.87
N THR A 100 2.46 -12.94 -11.36
CA THR A 100 1.56 -11.83 -11.69
C THR A 100 1.38 -10.89 -10.50
N PRO A 101 1.01 -9.60 -10.71
CA PRO A 101 0.68 -8.66 -9.63
C PRO A 101 -0.37 -9.19 -8.63
N ALA A 102 -1.28 -10.07 -9.08
CA ALA A 102 -2.27 -10.71 -8.22
C ALA A 102 -1.66 -11.62 -7.12
N ALA A 103 -0.39 -12.00 -7.24
CA ALA A 103 0.31 -12.77 -6.22
C ALA A 103 0.63 -11.96 -4.95
N LEU A 104 0.76 -10.63 -5.09
CA LEU A 104 1.14 -9.70 -4.02
C LEU A 104 0.07 -9.64 -2.93
N SER A 105 0.52 -9.48 -1.69
CA SER A 105 -0.33 -9.55 -0.50
C SER A 105 -1.39 -8.44 -0.47
N LEU A 106 -1.03 -7.20 -0.84
CA LEU A 106 -1.96 -6.07 -0.82
C LEU A 106 -3.07 -6.23 -1.87
N ASN A 107 -2.77 -6.80 -3.04
CA ASN A 107 -3.77 -7.12 -4.07
C ASN A 107 -4.72 -8.22 -3.61
N LYS A 108 -4.21 -9.25 -2.92
CA LYS A 108 -5.05 -10.29 -2.29
C LYS A 108 -5.92 -9.72 -1.18
N LEU A 109 -5.36 -8.87 -0.32
CA LEU A 109 -6.10 -8.20 0.75
C LEU A 109 -7.22 -7.33 0.17
N LYS A 110 -6.93 -6.51 -0.84
CA LYS A 110 -7.95 -5.72 -1.53
C LYS A 110 -9.07 -6.60 -2.07
N THR A 111 -8.72 -7.68 -2.78
CA THR A 111 -9.69 -8.62 -3.32
C THR A 111 -10.55 -9.25 -2.22
N TYR A 112 -9.94 -9.64 -1.09
CA TYR A 112 -10.64 -10.16 0.07
C TYR A 112 -11.62 -9.12 0.63
N LEU A 113 -11.17 -7.90 0.92
CA LEU A 113 -12.00 -6.83 1.47
C LEU A 113 -13.18 -6.48 0.55
N ASP A 114 -12.93 -6.39 -0.76
CA ASP A 114 -13.96 -6.15 -1.76
C ASP A 114 -14.99 -7.30 -1.80
N SER A 115 -14.56 -8.54 -1.56
CA SER A 115 -15.44 -9.72 -1.59
C SER A 115 -16.33 -9.87 -0.36
N VAL A 116 -15.82 -9.50 0.83
CA VAL A 116 -16.58 -9.64 2.08
C VAL A 116 -17.52 -8.45 2.31
N GLY A 117 -17.17 -7.25 1.85
CA GLY A 117 -17.99 -6.05 2.00
C GLY A 117 -18.47 -5.85 3.44
N ASP A 118 -19.78 -5.80 3.64
CA ASP A 118 -20.40 -5.59 4.96
C ASP A 118 -20.18 -6.76 5.95
N SER A 119 -19.70 -7.91 5.48
CA SER A 119 -19.40 -9.09 6.31
C SER A 119 -17.97 -9.14 6.84
N LEU A 120 -17.18 -8.07 6.66
CA LEU A 120 -15.77 -7.98 7.06
C LEU A 120 -15.51 -8.29 8.54
N GLY A 121 -16.49 -8.07 9.41
CA GLY A 121 -16.36 -8.25 10.86
C GLY A 121 -16.02 -6.95 11.59
N THR A 122 -15.43 -7.07 12.77
CA THR A 122 -15.08 -5.89 13.60
C THR A 122 -13.70 -5.37 13.23
N VAL A 123 -13.60 -4.09 12.89
CA VAL A 123 -12.33 -3.41 12.61
C VAL A 123 -11.99 -2.45 13.74
N THR A 124 -10.78 -2.55 14.26
CA THR A 124 -10.18 -1.61 15.22
C THR A 124 -8.83 -1.14 14.73
N TYR A 125 -8.39 0.01 15.23
CA TYR A 125 -7.06 0.55 15.03
C TYR A 125 -6.51 1.00 16.38
N ASP A 126 -5.27 0.66 16.70
CA ASP A 126 -4.65 0.95 18.00
C ASP A 126 -3.66 2.12 18.00
N GLY A 127 -3.49 2.80 16.86
CA GLY A 127 -2.45 3.81 16.65
C GLY A 127 -1.23 3.30 15.87
N THR A 128 -1.13 1.99 15.64
CA THR A 128 -0.06 1.36 14.87
C THR A 128 -0.54 0.27 13.93
N SER A 129 -1.64 -0.41 14.26
CA SER A 129 -2.13 -1.56 13.50
C SER A 129 -3.64 -1.56 13.40
N PHE A 130 -4.16 -1.99 12.25
CA PHE A 130 -5.56 -2.38 12.13
C PHE A 130 -5.72 -3.84 12.52
N THR A 131 -6.77 -4.16 13.27
CA THR A 131 -7.18 -5.54 13.54
C THR A 131 -8.58 -5.76 12.99
N ILE A 132 -8.73 -6.74 12.11
CA ILE A 132 -10.00 -7.25 11.61
C ILE A 132 -10.27 -8.58 12.32
N HIS A 133 -11.40 -8.67 13.02
CA HIS A 133 -11.85 -9.89 13.66
C HIS A 133 -13.17 -10.36 13.04
N ASN A 134 -13.15 -11.55 12.43
CA ASN A 134 -14.28 -12.16 11.74
C ASN A 134 -14.39 -13.64 12.12
N GLY A 135 -15.23 -13.94 13.11
CA GLY A 135 -15.31 -15.27 13.71
C GLY A 135 -13.94 -15.70 14.24
N ASP A 136 -13.48 -16.87 13.83
CA ASP A 136 -12.17 -17.39 14.24
C ASP A 136 -11.00 -16.78 13.45
N THR A 137 -11.26 -15.94 12.46
CA THR A 137 -10.20 -15.31 11.65
C THR A 137 -9.83 -13.95 12.23
N THR A 138 -8.53 -13.74 12.43
CA THR A 138 -7.97 -12.45 12.79
C THR A 138 -6.94 -12.04 11.75
N ILE A 139 -7.10 -10.84 11.20
CA ILE A 139 -6.14 -10.22 10.30
C ILE A 139 -5.61 -8.97 11.00
N VAL A 140 -4.29 -8.91 11.16
CA VAL A 140 -3.60 -7.72 11.68
C VAL A 140 -2.84 -7.08 10.53
N LEU A 141 -3.03 -5.79 10.33
CA LEU A 141 -2.31 -4.98 9.33
C LEU A 141 -1.45 -3.97 10.08
N MET A 142 -0.13 -4.12 9.99
CA MET A 142 0.83 -3.26 10.65
C MET A 142 1.09 -2.03 9.78
N VAL A 143 0.90 -0.83 10.35
CA VAL A 143 0.94 0.44 9.63
C VAL A 143 2.11 1.29 10.11
N LYS A 144 2.86 1.84 9.17
CA LYS A 144 3.90 2.83 9.43
C LYS A 144 3.91 3.84 8.30
N ASN A 145 3.99 5.13 8.64
CA ASN A 145 3.94 6.23 7.68
C ASN A 145 2.74 6.13 6.71
N ASP A 146 1.57 5.76 7.24
CA ASP A 146 0.33 5.53 6.48
C ASP A 146 0.40 4.43 5.41
N LEU A 147 1.36 3.51 5.52
CA LEU A 147 1.52 2.37 4.64
C LEU A 147 1.48 1.06 5.43
N ILE A 148 0.93 0.01 4.82
CA ILE A 148 0.96 -1.34 5.37
C ILE A 148 2.36 -1.90 5.14
N GLU A 149 3.13 -2.11 6.21
CA GLU A 149 4.47 -2.70 6.16
C GLU A 149 4.47 -4.18 6.58
N GLY A 150 3.33 -4.69 7.03
CA GLY A 150 3.20 -6.10 7.28
C GLY A 150 1.77 -6.52 7.55
N SER A 151 1.53 -7.82 7.45
CA SER A 151 0.27 -8.42 7.86
C SER A 151 0.48 -9.76 8.54
N ALA A 152 -0.45 -10.10 9.42
CA ALA A 152 -0.56 -11.42 10.03
C ALA A 152 -1.99 -11.92 9.86
N ILE A 153 -2.15 -13.14 9.34
CA ILE A 153 -3.44 -13.80 9.18
C ILE A 153 -3.42 -15.08 10.01
N THR A 154 -4.39 -15.18 10.92
CA THR A 154 -4.59 -16.35 11.77
C THR A 154 -6.03 -16.81 11.62
N ALA A 155 -6.26 -18.10 11.39
CA ALA A 155 -7.58 -18.71 11.24
C ALA A 155 -7.77 -19.82 12.28
N GLY A 156 -8.38 -19.48 13.42
CA GLY A 156 -8.55 -20.37 14.57
C GLY A 156 -7.35 -20.40 15.51
N ALA A 157 -7.59 -20.82 16.75
CA ALA A 157 -6.63 -20.74 17.86
C ALA A 157 -5.34 -21.58 17.69
N SER A 158 -5.35 -22.55 16.76
CA SER A 158 -4.24 -23.49 16.54
C SER A 158 -3.57 -23.33 15.16
N SER A 159 -3.97 -22.35 14.35
CA SER A 159 -3.35 -22.16 13.03
C SER A 159 -2.00 -21.48 13.15
N THR A 160 -1.02 -21.98 12.41
CA THR A 160 0.21 -21.25 12.15
C THR A 160 -0.12 -19.96 11.39
N PRO A 161 0.25 -18.78 11.90
CA PRO A 161 -0.06 -17.54 11.22
C PRO A 161 0.69 -17.45 9.89
N GLN A 162 0.02 -16.93 8.87
CA GLN A 162 0.70 -16.41 7.69
C GLN A 162 1.17 -14.99 8.01
N LEU A 163 2.47 -14.76 7.89
CA LEU A 163 3.09 -13.45 8.08
C LEU A 163 3.57 -12.91 6.74
N VAL A 164 3.32 -11.64 6.49
CA VAL A 164 3.90 -10.91 5.36
C VAL A 164 4.62 -9.69 5.91
N ALA A 165 5.88 -9.50 5.53
CA ALA A 165 6.61 -8.27 5.74
C ALA A 165 6.82 -7.58 4.39
N THR A 166 6.52 -6.30 4.32
CA THR A 166 6.46 -5.51 3.08
C THR A 166 7.43 -4.34 3.21
N THR A 167 8.36 -4.23 2.26
CA THR A 167 9.28 -3.10 2.17
C THR A 167 9.06 -2.39 0.84
N TYR A 168 8.75 -1.10 0.93
CA TYR A 168 8.62 -0.23 -0.23
C TYR A 168 9.99 0.26 -0.70
N ALA A 169 10.07 0.52 -2.01
CA ALA A 169 11.29 0.81 -2.73
C ALA A 169 12.19 -0.42 -2.92
N LEU A 170 12.66 -0.58 -4.15
CA LEU A 170 13.46 -1.72 -4.55
C LEU A 170 14.95 -1.50 -4.31
N SER A 171 15.56 -2.50 -3.68
CA SER A 171 17.02 -2.65 -3.69
C SER A 171 17.51 -3.17 -5.05
N ASP A 172 18.80 -3.01 -5.31
CA ASP A 172 19.41 -3.55 -6.53
C ASP A 172 19.39 -5.09 -6.54
N ILE A 173 19.41 -5.72 -5.37
CA ILE A 173 19.25 -7.17 -5.23
C ILE A 173 17.83 -7.59 -5.68
N ALA A 174 16.80 -6.85 -5.27
CA ALA A 174 15.43 -7.12 -5.67
C ALA A 174 15.24 -6.94 -7.19
N ARG A 175 15.79 -5.87 -7.77
CA ARG A 175 15.80 -5.66 -9.23
C ARG A 175 16.54 -6.76 -9.99
N LYS A 176 17.65 -7.25 -9.44
CA LYS A 176 18.37 -8.39 -10.01
C LYS A 176 17.51 -9.65 -10.01
N MET A 177 16.74 -9.91 -8.96
CA MET A 177 15.81 -11.05 -8.91
C MET A 177 14.78 -11.02 -10.05
N LEU A 178 14.24 -9.85 -10.39
CA LEU A 178 13.34 -9.67 -11.55
C LEU A 178 14.04 -9.93 -12.89
N THR A 179 15.31 -9.54 -13.00
CA THR A 179 16.10 -9.71 -14.23
C THR A 179 16.48 -11.17 -14.46
N ASP A 180 16.81 -11.88 -13.38
CA ASP A 180 17.26 -13.27 -13.42
C ASP A 180 16.09 -14.27 -13.38
N ALA A 181 14.87 -13.81 -13.13
CA ALA A 181 13.68 -14.66 -13.07
C ALA A 181 13.41 -15.35 -14.41
N VAL A 182 13.00 -16.62 -14.33
CA VAL A 182 12.68 -17.42 -15.51
C VAL A 182 11.18 -17.53 -15.74
N VAL A 183 10.77 -17.66 -17.01
CA VAL A 183 9.39 -17.98 -17.37
C VAL A 183 9.12 -19.42 -16.93
N ASN A 184 8.15 -19.62 -16.04
CA ASN A 184 7.88 -20.87 -15.33
C ASN A 184 7.92 -22.14 -16.23
N THR A 185 8.82 -23.07 -15.90
CA THR A 185 8.52 -24.50 -15.76
C THR A 185 7.66 -24.70 -14.47
N PRO A 186 6.95 -25.83 -14.25
CA PRO A 186 5.75 -25.88 -13.41
C PRO A 186 5.88 -25.29 -11.99
N LYS A 187 4.91 -24.43 -11.59
CA LYS A 187 4.82 -23.84 -10.23
C LYS A 187 4.83 -24.96 -9.17
N PRO A 188 5.64 -24.87 -8.11
CA PRO A 188 5.56 -25.79 -6.98
C PRO A 188 4.15 -25.72 -6.40
N SER A 189 3.44 -26.85 -6.38
CA SER A 189 2.15 -26.95 -5.72
C SER A 189 2.35 -26.75 -4.23
N LEU A 190 1.56 -25.86 -3.62
CA LEU A 190 1.26 -25.92 -2.19
C LEU A 190 0.51 -27.23 -1.96
N SER A 191 1.23 -28.30 -1.60
CA SER A 191 0.59 -29.50 -1.07
C SER A 191 -0.11 -29.08 0.23
N SER A 192 -1.43 -29.04 0.19
CA SER A 192 -2.29 -28.89 1.36
C SER A 192 -1.88 -29.93 2.41
N GLN A 193 -1.29 -29.46 3.51
CA GLN A 193 -1.25 -30.18 4.77
C GLN A 193 -2.35 -29.64 5.66
#